data_AF-A0AAW7MGY9-F1
#
_entry.id   AF-A0AAW7MGY9-F1
#
_cell.length_a   1.000
_cell.length_b   1.000
_cell.length_c   1.000
_cell.angle_alpha   90.00
_cell.angle_beta   90.00
_cell.angle_gamma   90.00
#
_symmetry.space_group_name_H-M   'P 1'
#
loop_
_entity.id
_entity.type
_entity.pdbx_description
1 polymer ?
#
loop_
_entity_poly.entity_id
_entity_poly.type
_entity_poly.pdbx_seq_one_letter_code
_entity_poly.pdbx_strand_id
1 'polypeptide(L)'
;MKEEVFIASGLTLIDRESARWIANQALFNGKNDRSLEPSVKAGLVTAVNGYVQKGMLPEEEVKAALDAETIGDARVLIDRLDLIVRAASKSA
;
A
#
# COMPACT_ATOMS: atom_id res chain seq x y z
N MET A 1 -11.57 -12.55 20.65
CA MET A 1 -11.00 -11.99 19.42
C MET A 1 -9.58 -11.53 19.72
N LYS A 2 -8.63 -12.47 19.71
CA LYS A 2 -7.23 -12.20 20.12
C LYS A 2 -6.41 -11.70 18.94
N GLU A 3 -6.73 -12.23 17.77
CA GLU A 3 -6.11 -11.99 16.47
C GLU A 3 -6.31 -10.52 16.06
N GLU A 4 -7.56 -10.03 16.11
CA GLU A 4 -7.85 -8.63 15.80
C GLU A 4 -7.14 -7.69 16.77
N VAL A 5 -7.17 -7.96 18.07
CA VAL A 5 -6.47 -7.11 19.07
C VAL A 5 -4.97 -7.09 18.82
N PHE A 6 -4.36 -8.24 18.47
CA PHE A 6 -2.94 -8.33 18.15
C PHE A 6 -2.60 -7.50 16.90
N ILE A 7 -3.38 -7.66 15.82
CA ILE A 7 -3.18 -6.96 14.55
C ILE A 7 -3.40 -5.45 14.73
N ALA A 8 -4.51 -5.05 15.35
CA ALA A 8 -4.85 -3.66 15.61
C ALA A 8 -3.77 -2.99 16.46
N SER A 9 -3.33 -3.63 17.54
CA SER A 9 -2.25 -3.11 18.39
C SER A 9 -0.96 -2.95 17.59
N GLY A 10 -0.60 -3.93 16.75
CA GLY A 10 0.57 -3.83 15.86
C GLY A 10 0.49 -2.65 14.90
N LEU A 11 -0.66 -2.43 14.25
CA LEU A 11 -0.86 -1.31 13.33
C LEU A 11 -0.85 0.05 14.04
N THR A 12 -1.32 0.13 15.30
CA THR A 12 -1.24 1.38 16.08
C THR A 12 0.18 1.81 16.43
N LEU A 13 1.15 0.88 16.38
CA LEU A 13 2.56 1.20 16.56
C LEU A 13 3.20 1.79 15.31
N ILE A 14 2.54 1.72 14.15
CA ILE A 14 3.07 2.24 12.89
C ILE A 14 2.75 3.73 12.81
N ASP A 15 3.74 4.56 13.14
CA ASP A 15 3.73 6.00 12.87
C ASP A 15 4.32 6.33 11.49
N ARG A 16 4.39 7.62 11.15
CA ARG A 16 4.94 8.06 9.86
C ARG A 16 6.40 7.63 9.66
N GLU A 17 7.21 7.61 10.72
CA GLU A 17 8.62 7.22 10.65
C GLU A 17 8.77 5.72 10.43
N SER A 18 7.98 4.91 11.13
CA SER A 18 7.90 3.46 10.98
C SER A 18 7.33 3.06 9.61
N ALA A 19 6.31 3.78 9.14
CA ALA A 19 5.76 3.60 7.80
C ALA A 19 6.78 3.93 6.70
N ARG A 20 7.75 4.82 6.96
CA ARG A 20 8.80 5.18 6.00
C ARG A 20 9.78 4.04 5.74
N TRP A 21 9.99 3.12 6.68
CA TRP A 21 10.70 1.87 6.39
C TRP A 21 9.94 1.09 5.32
N ILE A 22 8.65 0.86 5.54
CA ILE A 22 7.81 0.03 4.68
C ILE A 22 7.64 0.68 3.28
N ALA A 23 7.50 2.00 3.25
CA ALA A 23 7.43 2.82 2.04
C ALA A 23 8.81 3.39 1.63
N ASN A 24 9.90 2.71 1.98
CA ASN A 24 11.24 3.20 1.65
C ASN A 24 11.41 3.20 0.13
N GLN A 25 11.55 4.40 -0.46
CA GLN A 25 11.72 4.58 -1.90
C GLN A 25 12.85 3.72 -2.49
N ALA A 26 13.89 3.43 -1.71
CA ALA A 26 14.99 2.56 -2.14
C ALA A 26 14.53 1.14 -2.52
N LEU A 27 13.46 0.64 -1.91
CA LEU A 27 12.86 -0.66 -2.21
C LEU A 27 12.12 -0.67 -3.56
N PHE A 28 11.77 0.51 -4.05
CA PHE A 28 11.24 0.70 -5.39
C PHE A 28 12.32 1.13 -6.38
N ASN A 29 13.60 1.18 -6.01
CA ASN A 29 14.68 1.49 -6.96
C ASN A 29 15.07 0.24 -7.76
N GLY A 30 15.40 0.45 -9.04
CA GLY A 30 15.82 -0.62 -9.95
C GLY A 30 14.94 -0.74 -11.19
N LYS A 31 15.16 -1.84 -11.92
CA LYS A 31 14.45 -2.16 -13.16
C LYS A 31 13.00 -2.60 -12.87
N ASN A 32 12.11 -2.34 -13.82
CA ASN A 32 10.69 -2.64 -13.69
C ASN A 32 10.39 -4.15 -13.62
N ASP A 33 11.25 -4.99 -14.21
CA ASP A 33 11.12 -6.45 -14.23
C ASP A 33 11.60 -7.13 -12.94
N ARG A 34 12.20 -6.38 -12.01
CA ARG A 34 12.63 -6.92 -10.72
C ARG A 34 11.41 -7.28 -9.88
N SER A 35 11.39 -8.49 -9.34
CA SER A 35 10.35 -8.94 -8.41
C SER A 35 10.25 -8.04 -7.19
N LEU A 36 9.02 -7.80 -6.76
CA LEU A 36 8.73 -7.02 -5.56
C LEU A 36 9.10 -7.84 -4.32
N GLU A 37 9.84 -7.23 -3.40
CA GLU A 37 10.19 -7.92 -2.15
C GLU A 37 8.90 -8.20 -1.34
N PRO A 38 8.77 -9.38 -0.69
CA PRO A 38 7.54 -9.75 0.01
C PRO A 38 7.10 -8.74 1.09
N SER A 39 8.05 -8.13 1.81
CA SER A 39 7.79 -7.10 2.81
C SER A 39 7.21 -5.82 2.20
N VAL A 40 7.68 -5.43 1.02
CA VAL A 40 7.17 -4.29 0.26
C VAL A 40 5.76 -4.58 -0.24
N LYS A 41 5.54 -5.80 -0.76
CA LYS A 41 4.20 -6.24 -1.19
C LYS A 41 3.20 -6.21 -0.05
N ALA A 42 3.57 -6.71 1.13
CA ALA A 42 2.73 -6.64 2.32
C ALA A 42 2.38 -5.19 2.68
N GLY A 43 3.38 -4.30 2.67
CA GLY A 43 3.18 -2.86 2.87
C GLY A 43 2.23 -2.21 1.86
N LEU A 44 2.41 -2.52 0.58
CA LEU A 44 1.55 -2.05 -0.51
C LEU A 44 0.09 -2.49 -0.29
N VAL A 45 -0.14 -3.78 -0.04
CA VAL A 45 -1.48 -4.33 0.20
C VAL A 45 -2.12 -3.70 1.44
N THR A 46 -1.37 -3.55 2.53
CA THR A 46 -1.87 -2.89 3.76
C THR A 46 -2.26 -1.44 3.50
N ALA A 47 -1.43 -0.68 2.77
CA ALA A 47 -1.71 0.72 2.45
C ALA A 47 -2.97 0.85 1.58
N VAL A 48 -3.08 0.05 0.51
CA VAL A 48 -4.24 0.06 -0.39
C VAL A 48 -5.51 -0.32 0.36
N ASN A 49 -5.48 -1.38 1.16
CA ASN A 49 -6.63 -1.77 1.98
C ASN A 49 -7.02 -0.65 2.96
N GLY A 50 -6.05 0.07 3.53
CA GLY A 50 -6.32 1.24 4.37
C GLY A 50 -7.13 2.33 3.65
N TYR A 51 -6.78 2.66 2.41
CA TYR A 51 -7.54 3.63 1.59
C TYR A 51 -8.95 3.13 1.24
N VAL A 52 -9.10 1.83 0.95
CA VAL A 52 -10.40 1.20 0.67
C VAL A 52 -11.32 1.28 1.88
N GLN A 53 -10.82 0.93 3.07
CA GLN A 53 -11.59 1.02 4.32
C GLN A 53 -11.99 2.46 4.70
N LYS A 54 -11.32 3.47 4.12
CA LYS A 54 -11.67 4.89 4.25
C LYS A 54 -12.61 5.39 3.14
N GLY A 55 -13.05 4.52 2.24
CA GLY A 55 -13.92 4.87 1.10
C GLY A 55 -13.22 5.72 0.04
N MET A 56 -11.87 5.75 0.03
CA MET A 56 -11.10 6.56 -0.91
C MET A 56 -10.77 5.82 -2.20
N LEU A 57 -10.76 4.49 -2.16
CA LEU A 57 -10.52 3.59 -3.29
C LEU A 57 -11.57 2.47 -3.30
N PRO A 58 -11.88 1.88 -4.46
CA PRO A 58 -12.82 0.78 -4.54
C PRO A 58 -12.14 -0.57 -4.18
N GLU A 59 -12.94 -1.57 -3.78
CA GLU A 59 -12.44 -2.83 -3.19
C GLU A 59 -11.55 -3.64 -4.16
N GLU A 60 -11.79 -3.55 -5.47
CA GLU A 60 -10.99 -4.22 -6.49
C GLU A 60 -9.50 -3.84 -6.45
N GLU A 61 -9.16 -2.68 -5.88
CA GLU A 61 -7.77 -2.22 -5.78
C GLU A 61 -6.93 -3.07 -4.82
N VAL A 62 -7.56 -3.70 -3.82
CA VAL A 62 -6.86 -4.66 -2.96
C VAL A 62 -6.36 -5.84 -3.77
N LYS A 63 -7.17 -6.32 -4.73
CA LYS A 63 -6.76 -7.39 -5.64
C LYS A 63 -5.64 -6.94 -6.56
N ALA A 64 -5.71 -5.74 -7.13
CA ALA A 64 -4.63 -5.20 -7.95
C ALA A 64 -3.29 -5.11 -7.17
N ALA A 65 -3.33 -4.77 -5.88
CA ALA A 65 -2.15 -4.78 -5.01
C ALA A 65 -1.63 -6.20 -4.73
N LEU A 66 -2.53 -7.18 -4.57
CA LEU A 66 -2.17 -8.59 -4.41
C LEU A 66 -1.59 -9.20 -5.69
N ASP A 67 -2.03 -8.75 -6.86
CA ASP A 67 -1.59 -9.25 -8.16
C ASP A 67 -0.27 -8.58 -8.63
N ALA A 68 0.21 -7.53 -7.95
CA ALA A 68 1.49 -6.90 -8.28
C ALA A 68 2.67 -7.86 -7.97
N GLU A 69 3.48 -8.19 -8.97
CA GLU A 69 4.60 -9.13 -8.83
C GLU A 69 5.95 -8.43 -8.93
N THR A 70 6.02 -7.33 -9.67
CA THR A 70 7.27 -6.60 -9.95
C THR A 70 7.24 -5.16 -9.43
N ILE A 71 8.42 -4.53 -9.38
CA ILE A 71 8.55 -3.10 -9.09
C ILE A 71 7.78 -2.27 -10.13
N GLY A 72 7.77 -2.70 -11.40
CA GLY A 72 7.02 -2.05 -12.46
C GLY A 72 5.51 -2.04 -12.19
N ASP A 73 4.95 -3.20 -11.84
CA ASP A 73 3.52 -3.33 -11.52
C ASP A 73 3.14 -2.43 -10.35
N ALA A 74 3.95 -2.44 -9.29
CA ALA A 74 3.72 -1.63 -8.11
C ALA A 74 3.75 -0.13 -8.43
N ARG A 75 4.69 0.34 -9.26
CA ARG A 75 4.77 1.75 -9.69
C ARG A 75 3.54 2.17 -10.49
N VAL A 76 3.16 1.38 -11.51
CA VAL A 76 1.98 1.65 -12.34
C VAL A 76 0.73 1.70 -11.48
N LEU A 77 0.60 0.80 -10.51
CA LEU A 77 -0.50 0.81 -9.56
C LEU A 77 -0.49 2.08 -8.71
N ILE A 78 0.63 2.40 -8.04
CA ILE A 78 0.76 3.56 -7.16
C ILE A 78 0.46 4.85 -7.92
N ASP A 79 1.01 5.03 -9.11
CA ASP A 79 0.79 6.23 -9.93
C ASP A 79 -0.71 6.42 -10.26
N ARG A 80 -1.41 5.33 -10.61
CA ARG A 80 -2.86 5.35 -10.86
C ARG A 80 -3.65 5.70 -9.60
N LEU A 81 -3.33 5.07 -8.47
CA LEU A 81 -4.07 5.24 -7.22
C LEU A 81 -3.84 6.63 -6.58
N ASP A 82 -2.62 7.17 -6.67
CA ASP A 82 -2.29 8.51 -6.14
C ASP A 82 -3.14 9.60 -6.81
N LEU A 83 -3.39 9.48 -8.12
CA LEU A 83 -4.28 10.40 -8.84
C LEU A 83 -5.72 10.37 -8.29
N ILE A 84 -6.24 9.18 -8.01
CA ILE A 84 -7.60 8.98 -7.48
C ILE A 84 -7.70 9.53 -6.05
N VAL A 85 -6.76 9.14 -5.19
CA VAL A 85 -6.69 9.57 -3.78
C VAL A 85 -6.61 11.10 -3.69
N ARG A 86 -5.77 11.75 -4.51
CA ARG A 86 -5.67 13.22 -4.53
C ARG A 86 -6.94 13.89 -5.03
N ALA A 87 -7.66 13.29 -5.98
CA ALA A 87 -8.94 13.82 -6.44
C ALA A 87 -10.02 13.74 -5.34
N ALA A 88 -10.06 12.61 -4.62
CA ALA A 88 -10.96 12.42 -3.48
C ALA A 88 -10.66 13.41 -2.33
N SER A 89 -9.39 13.65 -2.01
CA SER A 89 -8.98 14.57 -0.94
C SER A 89 -9.22 16.05 -1.24
N LYS A 90 -9.44 16.45 -2.51
CA LYS A 90 -9.80 17.83 -2.88
C LYS A 90 -11.30 18.10 -2.84
N SER A 91 -12.11 17.06 -2.73
CA SER A 91 -13.57 17.12 -2.79
C SER A 91 -14.24 17.09 -1.40
N ALA A 92 -13.43 17.01 -0.34
CA ALA A 92 -13.83 17.02 1.06
C ALA A 92 -13.33 18.31 1.73
#